data_AF-A0A3D4ESJ2-F1
#
_entry.id   AF-A0A3D4ESJ2-F1
#
_cell.length_a   1.000
_cell.length_b   1.000
_cell.length_c   1.000
_cell.angle_alpha   90.00
_cell.angle_beta   90.00
_cell.angle_gamma   90.00
#
_symmetry.space_group_name_H-M   'P 1'
#
loop_
_entity.id
_entity.type
_entity.pdbx_description
1 polymer ?
#
loop_
_entity_poly.entity_id
_entity_poly.type
_entity_poly.pdbx_seq_one_letter_code
_entity_poly.pdbx_strand_id
1 'polypeptide(L)'
;ALDDAVEKLVGKERKLGNQPASEVMKIAQQILRGEAAFKAGRREEGLKELKKAVNIEERIVYAEPAPWMMPARHAYGALLVVDGKYQEAEKVFIRDLEIYPANGWALLGLRDALKGQGREDEAKHAERAFRRAWVSADVMPPAACYCGKTK
;
A
#
# COMPACT_ATOMS: atom_id res chain seq x y z
N ALA A 1 5.77 13.70 -18.37
CA ALA A 1 6.41 12.42 -18.74
C ALA A 1 5.52 11.21 -18.41
N LEU A 2 5.33 10.83 -17.14
CA LEU A 2 4.44 9.69 -16.80
C LEU A 2 2.97 9.99 -17.15
N ASP A 3 2.50 11.20 -16.88
CA ASP A 3 1.13 11.61 -17.20
C ASP A 3 0.83 11.49 -18.70
N ASP A 4 1.71 12.06 -19.54
CA ASP A 4 1.62 11.95 -21.00
C ASP A 4 1.67 10.50 -21.48
N ALA A 5 2.46 9.65 -20.82
CA ALA A 5 2.58 8.24 -21.18
C ALA A 5 1.28 7.47 -20.89
N VAL A 6 0.62 7.75 -19.77
CA VAL A 6 -0.67 7.14 -19.41
C VAL A 6 -1.79 7.67 -20.29
N GLU A 7 -1.80 8.97 -20.61
CA GLU A 7 -2.79 9.55 -21.53
C GLU A 7 -2.71 8.88 -22.92
N LYS A 8 -1.50 8.62 -23.40
CA LYS A 8 -1.26 7.87 -24.65
C LYS A 8 -1.72 6.41 -24.62
N LEU A 9 -2.17 5.87 -23.49
CA LEU A 9 -2.79 4.54 -23.40
C LEU A 9 -4.31 4.61 -23.58
N VAL A 10 -4.94 5.77 -23.41
CA VAL A 10 -6.39 5.93 -23.61
C VAL A 10 -6.75 5.58 -25.06
N GLY A 11 -7.78 4.74 -25.23
CA GLY A 11 -8.21 4.24 -26.54
C GLY A 11 -7.32 3.16 -27.15
N LYS A 12 -6.24 2.73 -26.48
CA LYS A 12 -5.43 1.58 -26.93
C LYS A 12 -5.93 0.28 -26.30
N GLU A 13 -5.94 -0.80 -27.08
CA GLU A 13 -6.25 -2.16 -26.61
C GLU A 13 -5.08 -2.80 -25.85
N ARG A 14 -4.49 -2.09 -24.88
CA ARG A 14 -3.49 -2.65 -23.97
C ARG A 14 -4.13 -2.99 -22.65
N LYS A 15 -3.85 -4.20 -22.15
CA LYS A 15 -4.39 -4.70 -20.88
C LYS A 15 -3.28 -5.05 -19.89
N LEU A 16 -3.58 -4.90 -18.61
CA LEU A 16 -2.84 -5.49 -17.50
C LEU A 16 -3.81 -6.45 -16.79
N GLY A 17 -3.55 -7.75 -16.87
CA GLY A 17 -4.55 -8.76 -16.52
C GLY A 17 -5.82 -8.62 -17.38
N ASN A 18 -6.98 -8.56 -16.73
CA ASN A 18 -8.28 -8.36 -17.39
C ASN A 18 -8.71 -6.87 -17.48
N GLN A 19 -7.83 -5.92 -17.10
CA GLN A 19 -8.14 -4.49 -17.07
C GLN A 19 -7.46 -3.69 -18.18
N PRO A 20 -8.06 -2.58 -18.65
CA PRO A 20 -7.36 -1.61 -19.49
C PRO A 20 -6.13 -1.07 -18.77
N ALA A 21 -4.97 -1.09 -19.43
CA ALA A 21 -3.73 -0.59 -18.88
C ALA A 21 -3.83 0.91 -18.53
N SER A 22 -4.63 1.68 -19.28
CA SER A 22 -4.90 3.10 -19.01
C SER A 22 -5.60 3.35 -17.67
N GLU A 23 -6.33 2.37 -17.13
CA GLU A 23 -6.97 2.47 -15.82
C GLU A 23 -6.03 2.06 -14.70
N VAL A 24 -5.37 0.91 -14.87
CA VAL A 24 -4.41 0.39 -13.89
C VAL A 24 -3.24 1.36 -13.68
N MET A 25 -2.72 1.96 -14.75
CA MET A 25 -1.59 2.90 -14.64
C MET A 25 -1.92 4.19 -13.89
N LYS A 26 -3.20 4.52 -13.67
CA LYS A 26 -3.58 5.64 -12.79
C LYS A 26 -3.20 5.34 -11.33
N ILE A 27 -3.18 4.08 -10.90
CA ILE A 27 -2.70 3.70 -9.57
C ILE A 27 -1.22 4.07 -9.43
N ALA A 28 -0.40 3.68 -10.40
CA ALA A 28 1.03 3.99 -10.43
C ALA A 28 1.30 5.51 -10.37
N GLN A 29 0.51 6.31 -11.10
CA GLN A 29 0.61 7.78 -11.05
C GLN A 29 0.36 8.31 -9.63
N GLN A 30 -0.72 7.85 -9.00
CA GLN A 30 -1.09 8.33 -7.66
C GLN A 30 -0.08 7.87 -6.59
N ILE A 31 0.44 6.64 -6.68
CA ILE A 31 1.51 6.16 -5.80
C ILE A 31 2.76 7.03 -5.95
N LEU A 32 3.24 7.24 -7.17
CA LEU A 32 4.44 8.05 -7.43
C LEU A 32 4.28 9.48 -6.89
N ARG A 33 3.16 10.14 -7.20
CA ARG A 33 2.88 11.50 -6.72
C ARG A 33 2.81 11.54 -5.19
N GLY A 34 2.13 10.56 -4.61
CA GLY A 34 1.93 10.44 -3.17
C GLY A 34 3.24 10.28 -2.40
N GLU A 35 4.06 9.31 -2.79
CA GLU A 35 5.37 9.07 -2.17
C GLU A 35 6.32 10.26 -2.36
N ALA A 36 6.37 10.82 -3.58
CA ALA A 36 7.24 11.95 -3.87
C ALA A 36 6.86 13.21 -3.08
N ALA A 37 5.56 13.54 -3.02
CA ALA A 37 5.07 14.69 -2.24
C ALA A 37 5.32 14.50 -0.74
N PHE A 38 5.04 13.30 -0.21
CA PHE A 38 5.29 13.00 1.20
C PHE A 38 6.77 13.16 1.56
N LYS A 39 7.68 12.62 0.74
CA LYS A 39 9.14 12.73 0.94
C LYS A 39 9.66 14.15 0.76
N ALA A 40 8.97 14.99 -0.02
CA ALA A 40 9.26 16.42 -0.14
C ALA A 40 8.71 17.27 1.03
N GLY A 41 8.17 16.65 2.09
CA GLY A 41 7.62 17.33 3.25
C GLY A 41 6.16 17.75 3.13
N ARG A 42 5.56 17.60 1.94
CA ARG A 42 4.13 17.86 1.71
C ARG A 42 3.30 16.62 2.08
N ARG A 43 3.34 16.27 3.36
CA ARG A 43 2.82 15.00 3.88
C ARG A 43 1.33 14.80 3.62
N GLU A 44 0.51 15.82 3.91
CA GLU A 44 -0.93 15.74 3.71
C GLU A 44 -1.31 15.54 2.24
N GLU A 45 -0.65 16.28 1.33
CA GLU A 45 -0.80 16.10 -0.12
C GLU A 45 -0.42 14.68 -0.52
N GLY A 46 0.73 14.18 -0.05
CA GLY A 46 1.19 12.82 -0.34
C GLY A 46 0.19 11.74 0.09
N LEU A 47 -0.32 11.85 1.32
CA LEU A 47 -1.36 10.94 1.83
C LEU A 47 -2.66 11.01 1.02
N LYS A 48 -3.04 12.21 0.56
CA LYS A 48 -4.23 12.41 -0.27
C LYS A 48 -4.10 11.68 -1.61
N GLU A 49 -2.95 11.79 -2.28
CA GLU A 49 -2.72 11.07 -3.54
C GLU A 49 -2.68 9.55 -3.33
N LEU A 50 -2.02 9.05 -2.28
CA LEU A 50 -2.02 7.62 -1.95
C LEU A 50 -3.41 7.08 -1.66
N LYS A 51 -4.27 7.84 -0.98
CA LYS A 51 -5.66 7.47 -0.75
C LYS A 51 -6.44 7.38 -2.07
N LYS A 52 -6.16 8.25 -3.06
CA LYS A 52 -6.74 8.12 -4.40
C LYS A 52 -6.27 6.83 -5.07
N ALA A 53 -5.00 6.44 -4.93
CA ALA A 53 -4.49 5.17 -5.46
C ALA A 53 -5.29 3.98 -4.93
N VAL A 54 -5.49 3.91 -3.60
CA VAL A 54 -6.31 2.88 -2.94
C VAL A 54 -7.75 2.88 -3.46
N ASN A 55 -8.35 4.06 -3.63
CA ASN A 55 -9.73 4.16 -4.14
C ASN A 55 -9.87 3.73 -5.61
N ILE A 56 -8.83 3.90 -6.44
CA ILE A 56 -8.81 3.40 -7.81
C ILE A 56 -8.66 1.87 -7.78
N GLU A 57 -7.76 1.36 -6.96
CA GLU A 57 -7.49 -0.08 -6.80
C GLU A 57 -8.74 -0.86 -6.34
N GLU A 58 -9.52 -0.35 -5.39
CA GLU A 58 -10.77 -0.99 -4.93
C GLU A 58 -11.85 -1.12 -6.03
N ARG A 59 -11.70 -0.40 -7.15
CA ARG A 59 -12.63 -0.46 -8.28
C ARG A 59 -12.16 -1.40 -9.39
N ILE A 60 -10.92 -1.89 -9.30
CA ILE A 60 -10.41 -2.86 -10.26
C ILE A 60 -11.16 -4.18 -10.09
N VAL A 61 -11.62 -4.74 -11.20
CA VAL A 61 -12.20 -6.10 -11.23
C VAL A 61 -11.10 -7.10 -10.87
N TYR A 62 -11.43 -7.98 -9.93
CA TYR A 62 -10.58 -9.08 -9.52
C TYR A 62 -10.05 -9.87 -10.72
N ALA A 63 -8.76 -10.22 -10.69
CA ALA A 63 -8.08 -11.00 -11.70
C ALA A 63 -6.90 -11.75 -11.06
N GLU A 64 -6.52 -12.88 -11.65
CA GLU A 64 -5.34 -13.66 -11.25
C GLU A 64 -4.40 -13.86 -12.45
N PRO A 65 -3.18 -13.27 -12.44
CA PRO A 65 -2.63 -12.44 -11.37
C PRO A 65 -3.29 -11.04 -11.28
N ALA A 66 -3.19 -10.41 -10.11
CA ALA A 66 -3.71 -9.06 -9.89
C ALA A 66 -3.17 -8.08 -10.95
N PRO A 67 -4.01 -7.22 -11.57
CA PRO A 67 -3.58 -6.24 -12.56
C PRO A 67 -2.50 -5.28 -12.04
N TRP A 68 -2.53 -5.01 -10.73
CA TRP A 68 -1.52 -4.26 -10.00
C TRP A 68 -0.98 -5.11 -8.86
N MET A 69 0.30 -5.48 -8.91
CA MET A 69 0.88 -6.50 -8.04
C MET A 69 1.34 -5.97 -6.67
N MET A 70 1.42 -4.65 -6.50
CA MET A 70 1.96 -3.99 -5.30
C MET A 70 0.85 -3.15 -4.65
N PRO A 71 0.03 -3.70 -3.74
CA PRO A 71 -1.14 -3.01 -3.22
C PRO A 71 -0.84 -1.58 -2.76
N ALA A 72 -1.62 -0.61 -3.24
CA ALA A 72 -1.44 0.80 -2.87
C ALA A 72 -1.60 1.02 -1.35
N ARG A 73 -2.34 0.11 -0.69
CA ARG A 73 -2.51 0.05 0.76
C ARG A 73 -1.19 -0.06 1.51
N HIS A 74 -0.16 -0.71 0.94
CA HIS A 74 1.14 -0.84 1.59
C HIS A 74 1.82 0.51 1.74
N ALA A 75 1.91 1.28 0.64
CA ALA A 75 2.50 2.62 0.67
C ALA A 75 1.65 3.59 1.50
N TYR A 76 0.33 3.58 1.32
CA TYR A 76 -0.58 4.45 2.08
C TYR A 76 -0.50 4.18 3.58
N GLY A 77 -0.66 2.92 3.99
CA GLY A 77 -0.63 2.51 5.40
C GLY A 77 0.73 2.79 6.05
N ALA A 78 1.83 2.50 5.35
CA ALA A 78 3.17 2.74 5.88
C ALA A 78 3.43 4.24 6.12
N LEU A 79 2.99 5.11 5.21
CA LEU A 79 3.17 6.56 5.37
C LEU A 79 2.19 7.17 6.37
N LEU A 80 1.01 6.57 6.59
CA LEU A 80 0.15 6.92 7.73
C LEU A 80 0.84 6.62 9.07
N VAL A 81 1.54 5.48 9.20
CA VAL A 81 2.34 5.16 10.40
C VAL A 81 3.45 6.19 10.61
N VAL A 82 4.18 6.56 9.55
CA VAL A 82 5.24 7.60 9.62
C VAL A 82 4.67 8.95 10.06
N ASP A 83 3.44 9.27 9.66
CA ASP A 83 2.77 10.52 10.02
C ASP A 83 2.03 10.47 11.36
N GLY A 84 2.12 9.37 12.11
CA GLY A 84 1.46 9.21 13.42
C GLY A 84 -0.05 8.94 13.34
N LYS A 85 -0.60 8.69 12.15
CA LYS A 85 -2.03 8.43 11.91
C LYS A 85 -2.38 6.96 12.13
N TYR A 86 -2.06 6.44 13.31
CA TYR A 86 -2.06 5.00 13.58
C TYR A 86 -3.45 4.34 13.47
N GLN A 87 -4.53 5.01 13.88
CA GLN A 87 -5.89 4.43 13.76
C GLN A 87 -6.36 4.34 12.30
N GLU A 88 -5.92 5.25 11.43
CA GLU A 88 -6.22 5.14 10.00
C GLU A 88 -5.37 4.05 9.36
N ALA A 89 -4.09 3.94 9.74
CA ALA A 89 -3.19 2.89 9.26
C ALA A 89 -3.72 1.49 9.60
N GLU A 90 -4.19 1.26 10.83
CA GLU A 90 -4.80 -0.01 11.25
C GLU A 90 -5.94 -0.42 10.32
N LYS A 91 -6.88 0.50 10.03
CA LYS A 91 -8.01 0.22 9.13
C LYS A 91 -7.55 -0.17 7.72
N VAL A 92 -6.49 0.49 7.23
CA VAL A 92 -5.92 0.19 5.91
C VAL A 92 -5.36 -1.24 5.87
N PHE A 93 -4.64 -1.66 6.90
CA PHE A 93 -4.03 -2.99 6.96
C PHE A 93 -5.03 -4.10 7.29
N ILE A 94 -6.04 -3.84 8.13
CA ILE A 94 -7.14 -4.79 8.33
C ILE A 94 -7.85 -5.05 7.01
N ARG A 95 -8.16 -3.99 6.25
CA ARG A 95 -8.79 -4.14 4.93
C ARG A 95 -7.91 -4.89 3.93
N ASP A 96 -6.59 -4.71 3.97
CA ASP A 96 -5.67 -5.51 3.15
C ASP A 96 -5.74 -6.99 3.53
N LEU A 97 -5.77 -7.32 4.83
CA LEU A 97 -5.82 -8.69 5.33
C LEU A 97 -7.17 -9.39 5.09
N GLU A 98 -8.26 -8.64 4.95
CA GLU A 98 -9.55 -9.17 4.50
C GLU A 98 -9.49 -9.66 3.05
N ILE A 99 -8.72 -8.96 2.20
CA ILE A 99 -8.57 -9.27 0.77
C ILE A 99 -7.48 -10.33 0.57
N TYR A 100 -6.36 -10.18 1.27
CA TYR A 100 -5.16 -11.02 1.18
C TYR A 100 -4.82 -11.60 2.57
N PRO A 101 -5.48 -12.70 2.97
CA PRO A 101 -5.19 -13.34 4.25
C PRO A 101 -3.71 -13.69 4.40
N ALA A 102 -3.16 -13.42 5.58
CA ALA A 102 -1.76 -13.64 5.92
C ALA A 102 -0.73 -12.87 5.07
N ASN A 103 -1.12 -11.75 4.42
CA ASN A 103 -0.17 -10.87 3.75
C ASN A 103 0.85 -10.28 4.75
N GLY A 104 2.11 -10.72 4.64
CA GLY A 104 3.16 -10.32 5.59
C GLY A 104 3.45 -8.82 5.61
N TRP A 105 3.34 -8.12 4.48
CA TRP A 105 3.50 -6.67 4.44
C TRP A 105 2.42 -5.96 5.27
N ALA A 106 1.17 -6.39 5.16
CA ALA A 106 0.06 -5.82 5.91
C ALA A 106 0.11 -6.20 7.40
N LEU A 107 0.51 -7.44 7.73
CA LEU A 107 0.74 -7.85 9.12
C LEU A 107 1.83 -7.01 9.80
N LEU A 108 2.91 -6.72 9.06
CA LEU A 108 3.99 -5.85 9.52
C LEU A 108 3.50 -4.42 9.78
N GLY A 109 2.71 -3.87 8.86
CA GLY A 109 2.10 -2.55 9.01
C GLY A 109 1.08 -2.48 10.15
N LEU A 110 0.25 -3.50 10.31
CA LEU A 110 -0.73 -3.61 11.39
C LEU A 110 -0.03 -3.62 12.76
N ARG A 111 1.05 -4.39 12.88
CA ARG A 111 1.89 -4.37 14.09
C ARG A 111 2.37 -2.95 14.41
N ASP A 112 2.91 -2.23 13.43
CA ASP A 112 3.45 -0.90 13.64
C ASP A 112 2.37 0.13 14.00
N ALA A 113 1.20 0.03 13.36
CA ALA A 113 0.03 0.83 13.71
C ALA A 113 -0.43 0.56 15.16
N LEU A 114 -0.54 -0.71 15.57
CA LEU A 114 -0.95 -1.09 16.93
C LEU A 114 0.06 -0.62 17.99
N LYS A 115 1.37 -0.74 17.73
CA LYS A 115 2.41 -0.20 18.61
C LYS A 115 2.30 1.32 18.76
N GLY A 116 2.09 2.04 17.66
CA GLY A 116 1.88 3.49 17.70
C GLY A 116 0.67 3.92 18.53
N GLN A 117 -0.32 3.03 18.69
CA GLN A 117 -1.48 3.24 19.57
C GLN A 117 -1.26 2.79 21.03
N GLY A 118 -0.10 2.21 21.37
CA GLY A 118 0.18 1.63 22.69
C GLY A 118 -0.50 0.28 22.96
N ARG A 119 -1.04 -0.38 21.93
CA ARG A 119 -1.75 -1.67 22.02
C ARG A 119 -0.76 -2.84 21.88
N GLU A 120 0.16 -2.94 22.83
CA GLU A 120 1.31 -3.87 22.77
C GLU A 120 0.91 -5.34 22.64
N ASP A 121 -0.11 -5.80 23.34
CA ASP A 121 -0.51 -7.20 23.28
C ASP A 121 -1.08 -7.58 21.91
N GLU A 122 -1.87 -6.71 21.30
CA GLU A 122 -2.38 -6.91 19.94
C GLU A 122 -1.25 -6.81 18.90
N ALA A 123 -0.31 -5.87 19.08
CA ALA A 123 0.87 -5.79 18.24
C ALA A 123 1.71 -7.09 18.30
N LYS A 124 1.85 -7.72 19.48
CA LYS A 124 2.52 -9.03 19.61
C LYS A 124 1.79 -10.12 18.83
N HIS A 125 0.46 -10.09 18.75
CA HIS A 125 -0.30 -11.04 17.93
C HIS A 125 -0.02 -10.84 16.44
N ALA A 126 -0.06 -9.59 15.95
CA ALA A 126 0.28 -9.25 14.57
C ALA A 126 1.73 -9.64 14.21
N GLU A 127 2.69 -9.40 15.12
CA GLU A 127 4.10 -9.80 14.96
C GLU A 127 4.26 -11.32 14.83
N ARG A 128 3.56 -12.12 15.64
CA ARG A 128 3.60 -13.59 15.53
C ARG A 128 3.04 -14.06 14.19
N ALA A 129 1.94 -13.47 13.75
CA ALA A 129 1.36 -13.78 12.45
C ALA A 129 2.33 -13.39 11.31
N PHE A 130 2.94 -12.20 11.39
CA PHE A 130 3.94 -11.75 10.42
C PHE A 130 5.11 -12.72 10.32
N ARG A 131 5.71 -13.12 11.45
CA ARG A 131 6.83 -14.09 11.46
C ARG A 131 6.46 -15.42 10.84
N ARG A 132 5.21 -15.84 10.96
CA ARG A 132 4.71 -17.08 10.36
C ARG A 132 4.53 -16.93 8.85
N ALA A 133 3.96 -15.81 8.40
CA ALA A 133 3.79 -15.49 6.99
C ALA A 133 5.13 -15.26 6.26
N TRP A 134 6.15 -14.80 6.99
CA TRP A 134 7.46 -14.40 6.45
C TRP A 134 8.59 -15.40 6.75
N VAL A 135 8.25 -16.61 7.19
CA VAL A 135 9.21 -17.59 7.75
C VAL A 135 10.31 -18.02 6.78
N SER A 136 10.00 -18.06 5.47
CA SER A 136 10.93 -18.51 4.43
C SER A 136 11.60 -17.36 3.67
N ALA A 137 11.44 -16.12 4.10
CA ALA A 137 11.99 -14.97 3.39
C ALA A 137 13.45 -14.71 3.77
N ASP A 138 14.30 -14.43 2.77
CA ASP A 138 15.71 -14.10 2.97
C ASP A 138 15.92 -12.71 3.61
N VAL A 139 14.94 -11.81 3.41
CA VAL A 139 15.03 -10.40 3.84
C VAL A 139 13.81 -10.03 4.66
N MET A 140 14.05 -9.46 5.84
CA MET A 140 13.00 -8.86 6.66
C MET A 140 12.78 -7.41 6.24
N PRO A 141 11.60 -7.05 5.73
CA PRO A 141 11.31 -5.66 5.40
C PRO A 141 11.26 -4.80 6.67
N PRO A 142 11.73 -3.54 6.61
CA PRO A 142 11.75 -2.66 7.78
C PRO A 142 10.38 -2.05 8.11
N ALA A 143 9.44 -2.08 7.16
CA ALA A 143 8.08 -1.54 7.27
C ALA A 143 7.20 -2.20 6.18
N ALA A 144 5.88 -1.98 6.24
CA ALA A 144 4.92 -2.47 5.24
C ALA A 144 5.20 -1.98 3.80
N CYS A 145 5.96 -0.89 3.65
CA CYS A 145 6.52 -0.41 2.40
C CYS A 145 7.88 0.22 2.72
N TYR A 146 8.87 0.05 1.84
CA TYR A 146 10.19 0.67 2.03
C TYR A 146 10.13 2.20 2.08
N CYS A 147 9.11 2.81 1.48
CA CYS A 147 8.78 4.22 1.61
C CYS A 147 8.53 4.64 3.07
N GLY A 148 8.04 3.73 3.92
CA GLY A 148 7.76 3.95 5.34
C GLY A 148 8.95 3.73 6.28
N LYS A 149 10.15 3.41 5.77
CA LYS A 149 11.34 3.25 6.60
C LYS A 149 11.65 4.57 7.33
N THR A 150 11.52 4.57 8.65
CA THR A 150 12.03 5.62 9.54
C THR A 150 13.54 5.42 9.74
N LYS A 151 14.30 6.52 9.85
CA LYS A 151 15.74 6.47 10.15
C LYS A 151 15.97 6.17 11.62
#